data_AF-A0A9D9ESF0-F1
#
_entry.id   AF-A0A9D9ESF0-F1
#
_cell.length_a   1.000
_cell.length_b   1.000
_cell.length_c   1.000
_cell.angle_alpha   90.00
_cell.angle_beta   90.00
_cell.angle_gamma   90.00
#
_symmetry.space_group_name_H-M   'P 1'
#
loop_
_entity.id
_entity.type
_entity.pdbx_description
1 polymer ?
#
loop_
_entity_poly.entity_id
_entity_poly.type
_entity_poly.pdbx_seq_one_letter_code
_entity_poly.pdbx_strand_id
1 'polypeptide(L)'
;MEYRGYELSSLQLTKSYLLNAIMALIVFFAIYFFRNKYRDLLGFFFLGGSLVKFTLFFIFLYPAFHQDGVLEQLDFLVFFVPYGFALILETFFLVKLLNTV
;
A
#
# COMPACT_ATOMS: atom_id res chain seq x y z
N MET A 1 8.06 34.67 -4.24
CA MET A 1 8.51 33.42 -3.60
C MET A 1 7.31 32.50 -3.54
N GLU A 2 7.00 31.69 -4.57
CA GLU A 2 5.73 30.92 -4.57
C GLU A 2 5.75 29.69 -5.51
N TYR A 3 6.88 28.99 -5.67
CA TYR A 3 7.01 27.84 -6.58
C TYR A 3 7.38 26.51 -5.90
N ARG A 4 7.55 26.49 -4.56
CA ARG A 4 7.96 25.25 -3.86
C ARG A 4 6.82 24.35 -3.39
N GLY A 5 5.56 24.82 -3.39
CA GLY A 5 4.41 24.03 -2.92
C GLY A 5 3.95 22.93 -3.89
N TYR A 6 4.01 23.18 -5.19
CA TYR A 6 3.53 22.23 -6.21
C TYR A 6 4.51 21.08 -6.50
N GLU A 7 5.82 21.33 -6.40
CA GLU A 7 6.87 20.32 -6.66
C GLU A 7 6.96 19.28 -5.53
N LEU A 8 6.63 19.66 -4.29
CA LEU A 8 6.65 18.73 -3.16
C LEU A 8 5.51 17.71 -3.25
N SER A 9 4.31 18.14 -3.66
CA SER A 9 3.13 17.27 -3.76
C SER A 9 3.26 16.24 -4.89
N SER A 10 3.81 16.61 -6.05
CA SER A 10 4.01 15.70 -7.18
C SER A 10 5.08 14.64 -6.89
N LEU A 11 6.15 15.02 -6.18
CA LEU A 11 7.18 14.10 -5.72
C LEU A 11 6.66 13.17 -4.61
N GLN A 12 5.85 13.68 -3.67
CA GLN A 12 5.19 12.86 -2.64
C GLN A 12 4.14 11.91 -3.22
N LEU A 13 3.35 12.36 -4.20
CA LEU A 13 2.42 11.53 -4.96
C LEU A 13 3.16 10.39 -5.65
N THR A 14 4.20 10.71 -6.42
CA THR A 14 5.00 9.72 -7.15
C THR A 14 5.65 8.72 -6.20
N LYS A 15 6.21 9.18 -5.07
CA LYS A 15 6.78 8.31 -4.04
C LYS A 15 5.72 7.42 -3.41
N SER A 16 4.56 7.95 -3.02
CA SER A 16 3.44 7.16 -2.46
C SER A 16 2.96 6.07 -3.40
N TYR A 17 2.74 6.41 -4.68
CA TYR A 17 2.31 5.45 -5.69
C TYR A 17 3.38 4.40 -5.98
N LEU A 18 4.65 4.79 -6.06
CA LEU A 18 5.76 3.87 -6.27
C LEU A 18 5.95 2.93 -5.07
N LEU A 19 5.89 3.44 -3.84
CA LEU A 19 5.96 2.62 -2.62
C LEU A 19 4.79 1.64 -2.57
N ASN A 20 3.56 2.09 -2.86
CA ASN A 20 2.41 1.20 -2.93
C ASN A 20 2.57 0.12 -4.02
N ALA A 21 3.09 0.48 -5.20
CA ALA A 21 3.31 -0.48 -6.30
C ALA A 21 4.38 -1.52 -5.95
N ILE A 22 5.51 -1.10 -5.37
CA ILE A 22 6.57 -2.01 -4.91
C ILE A 22 6.03 -2.94 -3.82
N MET A 23 5.29 -2.39 -2.87
CA MET A 23 4.69 -3.17 -1.80
C MET A 23 3.65 -4.17 -2.32
N ALA A 24 2.82 -3.77 -3.29
CA ALA A 24 1.89 -4.67 -3.97
C ALA A 24 2.61 -5.80 -4.71
N LEU A 25 3.70 -5.49 -5.43
CA LEU A 25 4.53 -6.51 -6.06
C LEU A 25 5.12 -7.49 -5.04
N ILE A 26 5.65 -7.00 -3.92
CA ILE A 26 6.21 -7.87 -2.86
C ILE A 26 5.14 -8.83 -2.32
N VAL A 27 3.95 -8.32 -2.00
CA VAL A 27 2.86 -9.16 -1.50
C VAL A 27 2.38 -10.15 -2.56
N PHE A 28 2.24 -9.72 -3.81
CA PHE A 28 1.88 -10.59 -4.91
C PHE A 28 2.90 -11.71 -5.14
N PHE A 29 4.20 -11.39 -5.17
CA PHE A 29 5.28 -12.38 -5.30
C PHE A 29 5.34 -13.33 -4.11
N ALA A 30 5.16 -12.83 -2.88
CA ALA A 30 5.08 -13.67 -1.69
C ALA A 30 3.93 -14.67 -1.80
N ILE A 31 2.73 -14.21 -2.16
CA ILE A 31 1.55 -15.07 -2.36
C ILE A 31 1.81 -16.10 -3.45
N TYR A 32 2.39 -15.69 -4.59
CA TYR A 32 2.69 -16.60 -5.70
C TYR A 32 3.71 -17.67 -5.34
N PHE A 33 4.78 -17.30 -4.64
CA PHE A 33 5.85 -18.22 -4.24
C PHE A 33 5.37 -19.22 -3.17
N PHE A 34 4.63 -18.74 -2.17
CA PHE A 34 4.13 -19.58 -1.08
C PHE A 34 2.84 -20.35 -1.44
N ARG A 35 2.25 -20.10 -2.63
CA ARG A 35 0.98 -20.71 -3.06
C ARG A 35 0.97 -22.24 -2.98
N ASN A 36 2.10 -22.88 -3.27
CA ASN A 36 2.16 -24.33 -3.41
C ASN A 36 2.43 -25.06 -2.09
N LYS A 37 2.94 -24.35 -1.07
CA LYS A 37 3.38 -24.95 0.21
C LYS A 37 2.50 -24.58 1.40
N TYR A 38 1.87 -23.40 1.38
CA TYR A 38 1.11 -22.88 2.53
C TYR A 38 -0.24 -22.29 2.11
N ARG A 39 -1.06 -23.04 1.35
CA ARG A 39 -2.37 -22.59 0.85
C ARG A 39 -3.26 -21.98 1.94
N ASP A 40 -3.36 -22.66 3.08
CA ASP A 40 -4.22 -22.24 4.19
C ASP A 40 -3.69 -20.98 4.92
N LEU A 41 -2.38 -20.70 4.81
CA LEU A 41 -1.77 -19.50 5.38
C LEU A 41 -1.67 -18.34 4.39
N LEU A 42 -2.03 -18.51 3.11
CA LEU A 42 -1.96 -17.43 2.13
C LEU A 42 -2.81 -16.22 2.55
N GLY A 43 -3.99 -16.46 3.14
CA GLY A 43 -4.81 -15.41 3.73
C GLY A 43 -4.09 -14.67 4.87
N PHE A 44 -3.32 -15.37 5.70
CA PHE A 44 -2.50 -14.77 6.76
C PHE A 44 -1.30 -13.98 6.21
N PHE A 45 -0.63 -14.48 5.17
CA PHE A 45 0.43 -13.73 4.48
C PHE A 45 -0.09 -12.44 3.85
N PHE A 46 -1.29 -12.50 3.27
CA PHE A 46 -1.95 -11.33 2.70
C PHE A 46 -2.37 -10.31 3.77
N LEU A 47 -3.01 -10.77 4.86
CA LEU A 47 -3.40 -9.93 6.00
C LEU A 47 -2.17 -9.29 6.66
N GLY A 48 -1.14 -10.08 6.96
CA GLY A 48 0.10 -9.59 7.53
C GLY A 48 0.84 -8.64 6.59
N GLY A 49 0.91 -8.97 5.31
CA GLY A 49 1.49 -8.09 4.29
C GLY A 49 0.78 -6.74 4.21
N SER A 50 -0.55 -6.75 4.19
CA SER A 50 -1.37 -5.53 4.15
C SER A 50 -1.20 -4.68 5.42
N LEU A 51 -1.18 -5.31 6.60
CA LEU A 51 -0.88 -4.63 7.86
C LEU A 51 0.52 -3.99 7.84
N VAL A 52 1.53 -4.69 7.32
CA VAL A 52 2.88 -4.12 7.17
C VAL A 52 2.86 -2.93 6.22
N LYS A 53 2.17 -3.01 5.05
CA LYS A 53 2.02 -1.86 4.14
C LYS A 53 1.43 -0.65 4.84
N PHE A 54 0.40 -0.87 5.66
CA PHE A 54 -0.25 0.16 6.44
C PHE A 54 0.65 0.74 7.55
N THR A 55 1.44 -0.08 8.24
CA THR A 55 2.41 0.42 9.23
C THR A 55 3.56 1.19 8.57
N LEU A 56 4.02 0.75 7.40
CA LEU A 56 5.06 1.45 6.64
C LEU A 56 4.62 2.86 6.21
N PHE A 57 3.32 3.07 5.95
CA PHE A 57 2.77 4.41 5.74
C PHE A 57 2.96 5.32 6.97
N PHE A 58 2.66 4.82 8.17
CA PHE A 58 2.87 5.60 9.40
C PHE A 58 4.35 5.93 9.67
N ILE A 59 5.28 5.11 9.20
CA ILE A 59 6.71 5.35 9.44
C ILE A 59 7.30 6.29 8.38
N PHE A 60 6.96 6.11 7.10
CA PHE A 60 7.62 6.81 6.00
C PHE A 60 6.84 8.02 5.48
N LEU A 61 5.51 7.96 5.48
CA LEU A 61 4.65 8.96 4.84
C LEU A 61 4.01 9.90 5.85
N TYR A 62 3.57 9.39 7.00
CA TYR A 62 3.04 10.24 8.08
C TYR A 62 3.99 11.38 8.48
N PRO A 63 5.29 11.18 8.76
CA PRO A 63 6.19 12.30 9.09
C PRO A 63 6.42 13.25 7.90
N ALA A 64 6.24 12.79 6.66
CA ALA A 64 6.35 13.62 5.47
C ALA A 64 5.11 14.51 5.27
N PHE A 65 3.94 14.06 5.70
CA PHE A 65 2.67 14.81 5.66
C PHE A 65 2.40 15.64 6.93
N HIS A 66 3.19 15.44 7.99
CA HIS A 66 3.06 16.17 9.25
C HIS A 66 4.08 17.31 9.42
N GLN A 67 4.69 17.79 8.33
CA GLN A 67 5.73 18.81 8.40
C GLN A 67 5.22 20.17 8.89
N ASP A 68 3.95 20.50 8.63
CA ASP A 68 3.31 21.76 9.07
C ASP A 68 2.44 21.59 10.33
N GLY A 69 2.49 20.42 10.99
CA GLY A 69 1.73 20.14 12.22
C GLY A 69 0.24 19.88 12.03
N VAL A 70 -0.26 19.90 10.78
CA VAL A 70 -1.64 19.55 10.43
C VAL A 70 -1.61 18.46 9.36
N LEU A 71 -2.24 17.32 9.64
CA LEU A 71 -2.48 16.31 8.63
C LEU A 71 -3.68 16.76 7.80
N GLU A 72 -3.46 17.17 6.54
CA GLU A 72 -4.59 17.44 5.66
C GLU A 72 -5.29 16.13 5.28
N GLN A 73 -6.62 16.19 5.24
CA GLN A 73 -7.45 15.04 4.86
C GLN A 73 -7.11 14.57 3.43
N LEU A 74 -6.70 15.51 2.57
CA LEU A 74 -6.30 15.25 1.19
C LEU A 74 -5.04 14.38 1.11
N ASP A 75 -4.02 14.66 1.92
CA ASP A 75 -2.77 13.91 1.96
C ASP A 75 -2.98 12.47 2.41
N PHE A 76 -3.88 12.25 3.36
CA PHE A 76 -4.31 10.92 3.76
C PHE A 76 -4.98 10.17 2.60
N LEU A 77 -5.93 10.81 1.91
CA LEU A 77 -6.66 10.23 0.78
C LEU A 77 -5.75 9.85 -0.38
N VAL A 78 -4.70 10.65 -0.64
CA VAL A 78 -3.71 10.38 -1.70
C VAL A 78 -3.03 9.02 -1.53
N PHE A 79 -2.78 8.58 -0.30
CA PHE A 79 -2.24 7.24 -0.05
C PHE A 79 -3.35 6.19 0.09
N PHE A 80 -4.43 6.53 0.79
CA PHE A 80 -5.42 5.54 1.21
C PHE A 80 -6.33 5.05 0.06
N VAL A 81 -6.63 5.91 -0.91
CA VAL A 81 -7.43 5.54 -2.10
C VAL A 81 -6.72 4.46 -2.94
N PRO A 82 -5.48 4.65 -3.42
CA PRO A 82 -4.79 3.61 -4.19
C PRO A 82 -4.47 2.37 -3.36
N TYR A 83 -4.18 2.52 -2.06
CA TYR A 83 -3.99 1.39 -1.15
C TYR A 83 -5.25 0.53 -1.02
N GLY A 84 -6.40 1.15 -0.74
CA GLY A 84 -7.67 0.45 -0.60
C GLY A 84 -8.07 -0.25 -1.90
N PHE A 85 -7.87 0.41 -3.05
CA PHE A 85 -8.13 -0.21 -4.35
C PHE A 85 -7.26 -1.45 -4.60
N ALA A 86 -5.95 -1.34 -4.34
CA ALA A 86 -5.03 -2.47 -4.47
C ALA A 86 -5.42 -3.62 -3.52
N LEU A 87 -5.78 -3.30 -2.28
CA LEU A 87 -6.15 -4.28 -1.26
C LEU A 87 -7.44 -5.03 -1.64
N ILE A 88 -8.44 -4.33 -2.19
CA ILE A 88 -9.67 -4.95 -2.70
C ILE A 88 -9.35 -5.91 -3.85
N LEU A 89 -8.52 -5.48 -4.81
CA LEU A 89 -8.11 -6.33 -5.93
C LEU A 89 -7.32 -7.56 -5.45
N GLU A 90 -6.31 -7.37 -4.60
CA GLU A 90 -5.52 -8.45 -4.03
C GLU A 90 -6.41 -9.44 -3.26
N THR A 91 -7.37 -8.94 -2.46
CA THR A 91 -8.36 -9.78 -1.75
C THR A 91 -9.22 -10.57 -2.74
N PHE A 92 -9.74 -9.94 -3.78
CA PHE A 92 -10.58 -10.58 -4.78
C PHE A 92 -9.83 -11.71 -5.51
N PHE A 93 -8.60 -11.44 -5.96
CA PHE A 93 -7.75 -12.44 -6.59
C PHE A 93 -7.40 -13.58 -5.63
N LEU A 94 -7.11 -13.27 -4.36
CA LEU A 94 -6.77 -14.27 -3.36
C LEU A 94 -7.96 -15.19 -3.05
N VAL A 95 -9.16 -14.64 -2.87
CA VAL A 95 -10.39 -15.43 -2.68
C VAL A 95 -10.64 -16.33 -3.88
N LYS A 96 -10.49 -15.81 -5.11
CA LYS A 96 -10.66 -16.60 -6.33
C LYS A 96 -9.59 -17.69 -6.44
N LEU A 97 -8.34 -17.39 -6.12
CA LEU A 97 -7.24 -18.36 -6.12
C LEU A 97 -7.47 -19.46 -5.09
N LEU A 98 -7.95 -19.13 -3.89
CA LEU A 98 -8.28 -20.13 -2.87
C LEU A 98 -9.45 -21.02 -3.27
N ASN A 99 -10.46 -20.46 -3.94
CA ASN A 99 -11.70 -21.15 -4.32
C ASN A 99 -11.61 -21.93 -5.65
N THR A 100 -10.57 -21.69 -6.47
CA THR A 100 -10.38 -22.38 -7.77
C THR A 100 -9.49 -23.62 -7.68
N VAL A 101 -8.81 -23.82 -6.55
CA VAL A 101 -7.89 -24.94 -6.31
C VAL A 101 -8.47 -25.83 -5.22
#